data_AF-A0A9Q0T5N9-F1
#
_entry.id   AF-A0A9Q0T5N9-F1
#
_cell.length_a   1.000
_cell.length_b   1.000
_cell.length_c   1.000
_cell.angle_alpha   90.00
_cell.angle_beta   90.00
_cell.angle_gamma   90.00
#
_symmetry.space_group_name_H-M   'P 1'
#
loop_
_entity.id
_entity.type
_entity.pdbx_description
1 polymer ?
#
loop_
_entity_poly.entity_id
_entity_poly.type
_entity_poly.pdbx_seq_one_letter_code
_entity_poly.pdbx_strand_id
1 'polypeptide(L)'
;MFPSFFLPSNQHDSGNFPVDVKSESLFFLLCNCYLSPTSKRIVALVCLQLEQARHVSSRERKKSRKPMTPLTSKVKKFKMKAYSSYKDRFRTMNDGTIRRWREGKNHNAHMKSKKSRRRLRQPSTVPAAYAKVMKKLSVCV
;
A
#
# COMPACT_ATOMS: atom_id res chain seq x y z
N MET A 1 8.62 47.27 -20.28
CA MET A 1 7.65 47.09 -19.18
C MET A 1 7.60 45.61 -18.82
N PHE A 2 8.29 45.22 -17.76
CA PHE A 2 8.05 43.96 -17.08
C PHE A 2 6.89 44.14 -16.10
N PRO A 3 6.17 43.06 -15.77
CA PRO A 3 5.97 42.81 -14.36
C PRO A 3 6.41 41.40 -13.96
N SER A 4 7.06 41.40 -12.82
CA SER A 4 7.69 40.31 -12.10
C SER A 4 6.77 39.81 -10.97
N PHE A 5 7.05 38.59 -10.49
CA PHE A 5 6.57 37.95 -9.25
C PHE A 5 5.09 37.49 -9.26
N PHE A 6 4.75 36.26 -8.86
CA PHE A 6 4.97 35.70 -7.51
C PHE A 6 4.78 34.16 -7.52
N LEU A 7 5.73 33.41 -6.94
CA LEU A 7 5.52 32.00 -6.52
C LEU A 7 4.75 31.98 -5.19
N PRO A 8 4.06 30.86 -4.90
CA PRO A 8 4.21 30.31 -3.56
C PRO A 8 4.54 28.81 -3.59
N SER A 9 5.64 28.50 -2.91
CA SER A 9 5.96 27.24 -2.27
C SER A 9 4.93 26.86 -1.20
N ASN A 10 4.54 25.59 -1.10
CA ASN A 10 4.16 25.00 0.20
C ASN A 10 4.41 23.49 0.25
N GLN A 11 4.85 23.09 1.44
CA GLN A 11 5.54 21.86 1.82
C GLN A 11 4.58 20.68 2.05
N HIS A 12 5.23 19.52 2.22
CA HIS A 12 4.78 18.24 2.77
C HIS A 12 3.60 18.28 3.74
N ASP A 13 2.73 17.25 3.67
CA ASP A 13 2.43 16.44 4.85
C ASP A 13 1.89 15.05 4.50
N SER A 14 2.55 14.05 5.08
CA SER A 14 2.20 12.63 5.06
C SER A 14 1.23 12.32 6.21
N GLY A 15 0.06 11.79 5.90
CA GLY A 15 -0.92 11.34 6.89
C GLY A 15 -1.35 9.89 6.65
N ASN A 16 -0.76 8.97 7.40
CA ASN A 16 -1.26 7.62 7.61
C ASN A 16 -2.48 7.66 8.55
N PHE A 17 -3.53 6.94 8.19
CA PHE A 17 -4.50 6.31 9.10
C PHE A 17 -4.68 4.87 8.62
N PRO A 18 -5.02 3.85 9.45
CA PRO A 18 -5.77 3.97 10.70
C PRO A 18 -5.25 3.06 11.85
N VAL A 19 -5.64 3.34 13.09
CA VAL A 19 -5.93 2.30 14.09
C VAL A 19 -7.04 2.80 15.01
N ASP A 20 -8.10 2.02 15.06
CA ASP A 20 -9.27 2.20 15.92
C ASP A 20 -9.40 0.94 16.78
N VAL A 21 -10.13 1.10 17.89
CA VAL A 21 -10.83 0.07 18.67
C VAL A 21 -10.12 -0.54 19.89
N LYS A 22 -10.37 0.14 21.03
CA LYS A 22 -11.08 -0.38 22.22
C LYS A 22 -10.75 -1.81 22.69
N SER A 23 -10.00 -1.92 23.78
CA SER A 23 -10.14 -3.05 24.72
C SER A 23 -9.66 -2.81 26.15
N GLU A 24 -8.96 -1.71 26.45
CA GLU A 24 -8.29 -1.56 27.75
C GLU A 24 -9.19 -1.01 28.88
N SER A 25 -10.36 -0.46 28.56
CA SER A 25 -11.17 0.28 29.54
C SER A 25 -12.11 -0.58 30.39
N LEU A 26 -12.42 -1.82 30.00
CA LEU A 26 -13.42 -2.64 30.71
C LEU A 26 -12.82 -3.65 31.69
N PHE A 27 -11.51 -3.87 31.63
CA PHE A 27 -10.83 -4.78 32.56
C PHE A 27 -10.67 -4.15 33.97
N PHE A 28 -10.55 -2.82 34.03
CA PHE A 28 -10.34 -2.09 35.29
C PHE A 28 -11.61 -1.91 36.13
N LEU A 29 -12.80 -2.01 35.54
CA LEU A 29 -14.05 -1.67 36.24
C LEU A 29 -14.73 -2.86 36.93
N LEU A 30 -14.38 -4.10 36.61
CA LEU A 30 -14.97 -5.27 37.28
C LEU A 30 -14.23 -5.72 38.54
N CYS A 31 -13.09 -5.12 38.88
CA CYS A 31 -12.28 -5.52 40.04
C CYS A 31 -12.57 -4.72 41.33
N ASN A 32 -13.50 -3.75 41.30
CA ASN A 32 -13.79 -2.88 42.44
C ASN A 32 -15.10 -3.21 43.19
N CYS A 33 -15.83 -4.25 42.79
CA CYS A 33 -17.00 -4.70 43.54
C CYS A 33 -16.71 -6.09 44.13
N TYR A 34 -16.58 -6.12 45.46
CA TYR A 34 -16.26 -7.26 46.32
C TYR A 34 -14.81 -7.74 46.30
N LEU A 35 -14.00 -7.32 47.27
CA LEU A 35 -13.24 -8.28 48.10
C LEU A 35 -12.53 -7.63 49.29
N SER A 36 -12.62 -8.34 50.41
CA SER A 36 -11.95 -8.10 51.69
C SER A 36 -10.41 -7.97 51.56
N PRO A 37 -9.71 -7.42 52.57
CA PRO A 37 -8.29 -7.06 52.50
C PRO A 37 -7.33 -8.25 52.27
N THR A 38 -7.81 -9.49 52.38
CA THR A 38 -7.01 -10.72 52.27
C THR A 38 -6.91 -11.27 50.86
N SER A 39 -7.74 -10.83 49.90
CA SER A 39 -7.76 -11.40 48.54
C SER A 39 -6.84 -10.70 47.53
N LYS A 40 -6.31 -9.52 47.85
CA LYS A 40 -5.40 -8.78 46.96
C LYS A 40 -4.07 -9.50 46.72
N ARG A 41 -3.63 -10.33 47.67
CA ARG A 41 -2.38 -11.10 47.57
C ARG A 41 -2.51 -12.32 46.66
N ILE A 42 -3.64 -13.02 46.71
CA ILE A 42 -3.86 -14.23 45.91
C ILE A 42 -4.02 -13.88 44.44
N VAL A 43 -4.80 -12.84 44.12
CA VAL A 43 -4.97 -12.38 42.73
C VAL A 43 -3.65 -11.88 42.14
N ALA A 44 -2.84 -11.14 42.91
CA ALA A 44 -1.52 -10.69 42.45
C ALA A 44 -0.55 -11.85 42.19
N LEU A 45 -0.56 -12.89 43.03
CA LEU A 45 0.27 -14.09 42.86
C LEU A 45 -0.14 -14.90 41.61
N VAL A 46 -1.45 -15.04 41.38
CA VAL A 46 -1.99 -15.71 40.18
C VAL A 46 -1.70 -14.89 38.91
N CYS A 47 -1.82 -13.56 38.97
CA CYS A 47 -1.43 -12.68 37.86
C CYS A 47 0.08 -12.82 37.53
N LEU A 48 0.95 -12.87 38.55
CA LEU A 48 2.40 -13.03 38.34
C LEU A 48 2.78 -14.39 37.73
N GLN A 49 2.10 -15.47 38.11
CA GLN A 49 2.33 -16.79 37.53
C GLN A 49 1.87 -16.89 36.07
N LEU A 50 0.78 -16.21 35.70
CA LEU A 50 0.31 -16.14 34.31
C LEU A 50 1.15 -15.21 33.42
N GLU A 51 1.78 -14.18 34.00
CA GLU A 51 2.69 -13.26 33.28
C GLU A 51 4.00 -13.97 32.88
N GLN A 52 4.54 -14.83 33.75
CA GLN A 52 5.78 -15.58 33.50
C GLN A 52 5.63 -16.59 32.34
N ALA A 53 4.44 -17.16 32.14
CA ALA A 53 4.17 -18.05 31.01
C ALA A 53 4.11 -17.32 29.64
N ARG A 54 3.96 -15.98 29.62
CA ARG A 54 3.83 -15.18 28.39
C ARG A 54 5.10 -14.44 27.99
N HIS A 55 6.07 -14.35 28.89
CA HIS A 55 7.35 -13.67 28.64
C HIS A 55 8.35 -14.55 27.88
N VAL A 56 7.88 -15.15 26.77
CA VAL A 56 8.79 -15.66 25.73
C VAL A 56 9.48 -14.45 25.13
N SER A 57 10.78 -14.30 25.36
CA SER A 57 11.53 -13.16 24.87
C SER A 57 11.28 -12.99 23.37
N SER A 58 11.14 -11.75 22.88
CA SER A 58 11.01 -11.49 21.44
C SER A 58 12.19 -12.10 20.65
N ARG A 59 13.33 -12.30 21.36
CA ARG A 59 14.53 -13.00 20.90
C ARG A 59 14.30 -14.50 20.69
N GLU A 60 13.64 -15.22 21.60
CA GLU A 60 13.23 -16.62 21.42
C GLU A 60 12.32 -16.79 20.21
N ARG A 61 11.32 -15.90 20.08
CA ARG A 61 10.32 -15.95 18.99
C ARG A 61 10.94 -15.68 17.61
N LYS A 62 12.02 -14.90 17.53
CA LYS A 62 12.81 -14.67 16.31
C LYS A 62 13.72 -15.85 15.97
N LYS A 63 14.17 -16.62 16.97
CA LYS A 63 15.04 -17.81 16.79
C LYS A 63 14.26 -19.04 16.33
N SER A 64 13.02 -19.21 16.80
CA SER A 64 12.17 -20.38 16.45
C SER A 64 11.40 -20.22 15.14
N ARG A 65 11.09 -18.99 14.72
CA ARG A 65 10.37 -18.73 13.47
C ARG A 65 11.34 -18.71 12.30
N LYS A 66 11.05 -19.53 11.28
CA LYS A 66 11.68 -19.37 9.97
C LYS A 66 11.40 -17.93 9.48
N PRO A 67 12.42 -17.17 9.09
CA PRO A 67 12.22 -15.80 8.64
C PRO A 67 11.34 -15.83 7.37
N MET A 68 10.38 -14.90 7.30
CA MET A 68 9.44 -14.79 6.18
C MET A 68 10.17 -14.59 4.84
N THR A 69 11.33 -13.96 4.89
CA THR A 69 12.24 -13.76 3.75
C THR A 69 13.59 -14.40 4.05
N PRO A 70 14.28 -14.94 3.03
CA PRO A 70 15.60 -15.52 3.23
C PRO A 70 16.59 -14.46 3.72
N LEU A 71 17.35 -14.76 4.78
CA LEU A 71 18.36 -13.88 5.37
C LEU A 71 19.47 -13.52 4.37
N THR A 72 19.81 -14.45 3.48
CA THR A 72 20.74 -14.20 2.37
C THR A 72 20.15 -14.76 1.08
N SER A 73 20.11 -13.93 0.04
CA SER A 73 19.68 -14.37 -1.30
C SER A 73 20.92 -14.70 -2.15
N LYS A 74 20.82 -15.74 -3.00
CA LYS A 74 21.89 -16.04 -3.97
C LYS A 74 22.00 -14.88 -4.95
N VAL A 75 23.19 -14.31 -5.09
CA VAL A 75 23.46 -13.25 -6.07
C VAL A 75 23.26 -13.83 -7.47
N LYS A 76 22.22 -13.37 -8.16
CA LYS A 76 21.89 -13.72 -9.55
C LYS A 76 22.10 -12.50 -10.43
N LYS A 77 22.46 -12.72 -11.70
CA LYS A 77 22.50 -11.65 -12.72
C LYS A 77 21.13 -10.96 -12.80
N PHE A 78 21.12 -9.63 -12.76
CA PHE A 78 19.89 -8.85 -12.87
C PHE A 78 19.33 -8.96 -14.28
N LYS A 79 18.06 -9.37 -14.38
CA LYS A 79 17.31 -9.37 -15.64
C LYS A 79 16.43 -8.14 -15.67
N MET A 80 16.37 -7.44 -16.79
CA MET A 80 15.37 -6.40 -16.98
C MET A 80 13.97 -7.02 -16.85
N LYS A 81 13.14 -6.39 -16.03
CA LYS A 81 11.75 -6.78 -15.83
C LYS A 81 10.86 -5.69 -16.41
N ALA A 82 9.89 -6.08 -17.23
CA ALA A 82 8.86 -5.16 -17.66
C ALA A 82 8.01 -4.76 -16.44
N TYR A 83 7.63 -3.48 -16.38
CA TYR A 83 6.66 -3.02 -15.39
C TYR A 83 5.33 -3.75 -15.62
N SER A 84 4.85 -4.47 -14.60
CA SER A 84 3.57 -5.19 -14.64
C SER A 84 2.44 -4.29 -15.10
N SER A 85 2.46 -3.05 -14.63
CA SER A 85 1.48 -2.02 -14.96
C SER A 85 1.31 -1.79 -16.47
N TYR A 86 2.34 -1.98 -17.27
CA TYR A 86 2.26 -1.77 -18.71
C TYR A 86 1.75 -3.00 -19.46
N LYS A 87 2.03 -4.21 -18.95
CA LYS A 87 1.56 -5.48 -19.51
C LYS A 87 0.03 -5.52 -19.61
N ASP A 88 -0.66 -5.03 -18.59
CA ASP A 88 -2.12 -5.12 -18.52
C ASP A 88 -2.83 -3.98 -19.28
N ARG A 89 -2.15 -2.83 -19.45
CA ARG A 89 -2.77 -1.59 -19.95
C ARG A 89 -2.53 -1.34 -21.45
N PHE A 90 -1.40 -1.78 -21.99
CA PHE A 90 -0.97 -1.48 -23.36
C PHE A 90 -0.90 -2.76 -24.18
N ARG A 91 -1.18 -2.65 -25.49
CA ARG A 91 -1.09 -3.78 -26.44
C ARG A 91 -0.30 -3.35 -27.67
N THR A 92 0.68 -4.14 -28.06
CA THR A 92 1.42 -3.95 -29.32
C THR A 92 0.58 -4.37 -30.51
N MET A 93 0.63 -3.57 -31.57
CA MET A 93 0.16 -3.94 -32.89
C MET A 93 1.32 -4.60 -33.67
N ASN A 94 0.99 -5.33 -34.74
CA ASN A 94 1.96 -5.90 -35.68
C ASN A 94 2.91 -4.84 -36.28
N ASP A 95 2.43 -3.62 -36.51
CA ASP A 95 3.23 -2.51 -37.06
C ASP A 95 4.25 -1.93 -36.07
N GLY A 96 4.35 -2.48 -34.84
CA GLY A 96 5.24 -1.99 -33.78
C GLY A 96 4.75 -0.70 -33.10
N THR A 97 3.52 -0.29 -33.38
CA THR A 97 2.82 0.78 -32.65
C THR A 97 2.14 0.22 -31.39
N ILE A 98 2.00 1.06 -30.36
CA ILE A 98 1.39 0.66 -29.09
C ILE A 98 -0.02 1.25 -29.02
N ARG A 99 -1.01 0.38 -28.84
CA ARG A 99 -2.42 0.72 -28.64
C ARG A 99 -2.72 0.90 -27.14
N ARG A 100 -3.56 1.88 -26.84
CA ARG A 100 -4.10 2.19 -25.50
C ARG A 100 -5.59 2.48 -25.54
N TRP A 101 -6.26 2.28 -24.42
CA TRP A 101 -7.62 2.81 -24.22
C TRP A 101 -7.59 4.29 -23.86
N ARG A 102 -8.62 5.03 -24.26
CA ARG A 102 -8.80 6.44 -23.88
C ARG A 102 -9.31 6.53 -22.44
N GLU A 103 -8.79 7.47 -21.69
CA GLU A 103 -9.12 7.65 -20.28
C GLU A 103 -10.46 8.36 -20.05
N GLY A 104 -10.95 8.32 -18.81
CA GLY A 104 -12.13 9.11 -18.40
C GLY A 104 -13.48 8.54 -18.85
N LYS A 105 -13.62 7.23 -19.08
CA LYS A 105 -14.93 6.62 -19.40
C LYS A 105 -15.64 5.96 -18.21
N ASN A 106 -14.92 5.69 -17.12
CA ASN A 106 -15.38 4.88 -15.99
C ASN A 106 -16.40 5.62 -15.10
N HIS A 107 -15.97 6.63 -14.35
CA HIS A 107 -16.83 7.45 -13.47
C HIS A 107 -17.18 8.81 -14.09
N ASN A 108 -18.17 9.53 -13.54
CA ASN A 108 -18.62 10.86 -13.97
C ASN A 108 -18.87 11.00 -15.48
N ALA A 109 -19.23 9.89 -16.13
CA ALA A 109 -19.46 9.87 -17.57
C ALA A 109 -20.76 10.57 -17.96
N HIS A 110 -21.71 10.73 -17.04
CA HIS A 110 -22.99 11.39 -17.27
C HIS A 110 -22.82 12.88 -17.62
N MET A 111 -21.85 13.57 -17.00
CA MET A 111 -21.51 14.97 -17.29
C MET A 111 -20.92 15.19 -18.69
N LYS A 112 -20.56 14.11 -19.41
CA LYS A 112 -19.89 14.18 -20.71
C LYS A 112 -20.91 14.07 -21.83
N SER A 113 -20.78 14.95 -22.82
CA SER A 113 -21.62 14.94 -24.02
C SER A 113 -21.62 13.57 -24.71
N LYS A 114 -22.73 13.24 -25.39
CA LYS A 114 -22.87 11.96 -26.12
C LYS A 114 -21.73 11.73 -27.12
N LYS A 115 -21.30 12.79 -27.83
CA LYS A 115 -20.16 12.78 -28.77
C LYS A 115 -18.85 12.46 -28.07
N SER A 116 -18.56 13.10 -26.92
CA SER A 116 -17.35 12.83 -26.14
C SER A 116 -17.32 11.37 -25.65
N ARG A 117 -18.43 10.87 -25.07
CA ARG A 117 -18.53 9.47 -24.64
C ARG A 117 -18.35 8.47 -25.78
N ARG A 118 -18.79 8.79 -27.00
CA ARG A 118 -18.59 7.94 -28.19
C ARG A 118 -17.11 7.85 -28.56
N ARG A 119 -16.41 8.99 -28.59
CA ARG A 119 -14.96 9.05 -28.85
C ARG A 119 -14.14 8.25 -27.85
N LEU A 120 -14.51 8.27 -26.57
CA LEU A 120 -13.79 7.54 -25.51
C LEU A 120 -13.91 6.01 -25.61
N ARG A 121 -14.87 5.48 -26.38
CA ARG A 121 -14.97 4.03 -26.64
C ARG A 121 -14.01 3.53 -27.71
N GLN A 122 -13.35 4.43 -28.43
CA GLN A 122 -12.43 4.05 -29.48
C GLN A 122 -11.00 3.95 -28.92
N PRO A 123 -10.22 2.94 -29.35
CA PRO A 123 -8.81 2.86 -28.98
C PRO A 123 -8.02 4.03 -29.59
N SER A 124 -6.85 4.30 -29.03
CA SER A 124 -5.92 5.32 -29.50
C SER A 124 -4.51 4.75 -29.50
N THR A 125 -3.63 5.35 -30.30
CA THR A 125 -2.19 5.10 -30.20
C THR A 125 -1.58 5.85 -29.02
N VAL A 126 -0.48 5.32 -28.49
CA VAL A 126 0.35 6.00 -27.49
C VAL A 126 1.09 7.16 -28.16
N PRO A 127 1.17 8.35 -27.54
CA PRO A 127 1.95 9.47 -28.07
C PRO A 127 3.43 9.10 -28.28
N ALA A 128 4.05 9.63 -29.33
CA ALA A 128 5.39 9.24 -29.77
C ALA A 128 6.47 9.37 -28.68
N ALA A 129 6.42 10.44 -27.87
CA ALA A 129 7.36 10.67 -26.78
C ALA A 129 7.38 9.51 -25.76
N TYR A 130 6.20 9.02 -25.37
CA TYR A 130 6.07 7.91 -24.42
C TYR A 130 6.41 6.56 -25.05
N ALA A 131 6.08 6.38 -26.33
CA ALA A 131 6.41 5.15 -27.05
C ALA A 131 7.93 4.88 -27.06
N LYS A 132 8.76 5.91 -27.16
CA LYS A 132 10.23 5.80 -27.09
C LYS A 132 10.69 5.19 -25.76
N VAL A 133 10.15 5.68 -24.64
CA VAL A 133 10.49 5.20 -23.30
C VAL A 133 10.03 3.75 -23.10
N MET A 134 8.82 3.43 -23.55
CA MET A 134 8.26 2.07 -23.43
C MET A 134 9.07 1.03 -24.20
N LYS A 135 9.57 1.38 -25.39
CA LYS A 135 10.43 0.49 -26.19
C LYS A 135 11.77 0.21 -25.51
N LYS A 136 12.40 1.23 -24.91
CA LYS A 136 13.68 1.08 -24.18
C LYS A 136 13.57 0.10 -23.00
N LEU A 137 12.41 0.07 -22.35
CA LEU A 137 12.17 -0.72 -21.15
C LEU A 137 11.67 -2.15 -21.47
N SER A 138 11.74 -2.61 -22.73
CA SER A 138 11.32 -3.95 -23.17
C SER A 138 9.89 -4.34 -22.72
N VAL A 139 9.00 -3.35 -22.73
CA VAL A 139 7.66 -3.45 -22.15
C VAL A 139 6.67 -4.17 -23.06
N CYS A 140 6.90 -4.06 -24.37
CA CYS A 140 6.06 -4.64 -25.39
C CYS A 140 6.99 -5.33 -26.38
N VAL A 141 7.11 -6.65 -26.26
CA VAL A 141 7.78 -7.55 -27.21
C VAL A 141 6.69 -8.32 -27.93
#